data_AF-A0A959S6N7-F1
#
_entry.id   AF-A0A959S6N7-F1
#
_cell.length_a   1.000
_cell.length_b   1.000
_cell.length_c   1.000
_cell.angle_alpha   90.00
_cell.angle_beta   90.00
_cell.angle_gamma   90.00
#
_symmetry.space_group_name_H-M   'P 1'
#
loop_
_entity.id
_entity.type
_entity.pdbx_description
1 polymer ?
#
loop_
_entity_poly.entity_id
_entity_poly.type
_entity_poly.pdbx_seq_one_letter_code
_entity_poly.pdbx_strand_id
1 'polypeptide(L)'
;MHWRTTNDSVIGNIGTLRTIVEASGGTLLFAMNGGMFDSDHAPVGWYVENGVELHPINRRQQGYGNFHLQPNGVFGVHADGHAFVRSTEDTYPEEIVAYATQSGPMLVVDRAINGLFTPGSNNLYVRNGVGIRANGEVVFGISLR
;
A
#
# COMPACT_ATOMS: atom_id res chain seq x y z
N MET A 1 -8.00 9.45 -1.96
CA MET A 1 -7.25 9.03 -3.14
C MET A 1 -6.38 10.18 -3.60
N HIS A 2 -5.06 10.04 -3.39
CA HIS A 2 -4.08 11.05 -3.78
C HIS A 2 -3.94 11.19 -5.31
N TRP A 3 -4.32 10.15 -6.07
CA TRP A 3 -4.15 10.16 -7.52
C TRP A 3 -5.07 11.16 -8.21
N ARG A 4 -4.42 12.03 -8.98
CA ARG A 4 -5.05 13.11 -9.74
C ARG A 4 -4.80 12.93 -11.23
N THR A 5 -5.71 13.46 -12.04
CA THR A 5 -5.51 13.60 -13.47
C THR A 5 -4.46 14.68 -13.75
N THR A 6 -4.06 14.81 -15.02
CA THR A 6 -3.19 15.90 -15.48
C THR A 6 -3.75 17.30 -15.19
N ASN A 7 -5.07 17.40 -14.97
CA ASN A 7 -5.77 18.64 -14.66
C ASN A 7 -6.07 18.76 -13.15
N ASP A 8 -5.29 18.08 -12.31
CA ASP A 8 -5.37 18.09 -10.84
C ASP A 8 -6.69 17.57 -10.24
N SER A 9 -7.53 16.92 -11.04
CA SER A 9 -8.81 16.37 -10.59
C SER A 9 -8.64 14.99 -9.97
N VAL A 10 -9.29 14.70 -8.85
CA VAL A 10 -9.23 13.38 -8.20
C VAL A 10 -9.80 12.29 -9.11
N ILE A 11 -9.05 11.19 -9.34
CA ILE A 11 -9.50 10.05 -10.16
C ILE A 11 -10.66 9.30 -9.49
N GLY A 12 -10.60 9.16 -8.17
CA GLY A 12 -11.70 8.70 -7.32
C GLY A 12 -11.93 7.18 -7.27
N ASN A 13 -11.90 6.47 -8.40
CA ASN A 13 -12.09 5.02 -8.44
C ASN A 13 -11.35 4.33 -9.59
N ILE A 14 -11.18 3.00 -9.48
CA ILE A 14 -10.47 2.16 -10.45
C ILE A 14 -11.17 2.14 -11.82
N GLY A 15 -12.49 2.30 -11.87
CA GLY A 15 -13.24 2.42 -13.13
C GLY A 15 -12.85 3.68 -13.90
N THR A 16 -12.77 4.83 -13.23
CA THR A 16 -12.26 6.07 -13.83
C THR A 16 -10.81 5.90 -14.28
N LEU A 17 -9.96 5.28 -13.44
CA LEU A 17 -8.57 5.00 -13.79
C LEU A 17 -8.47 4.17 -15.08
N ARG A 18 -9.28 3.13 -15.21
CA ARG A 18 -9.36 2.30 -16.42
C ARG A 18 -9.67 3.16 -17.64
N THR A 19 -10.72 3.99 -17.57
CA THR A 19 -11.11 4.86 -18.68
C THR A 19 -9.98 5.80 -19.09
N ILE A 20 -9.26 6.38 -18.12
CA ILE A 20 -8.12 7.27 -18.39
C ILE A 20 -6.98 6.52 -19.08
N VAL A 21 -6.63 5.33 -18.60
CA VAL A 21 -5.54 4.50 -19.15
C VAL A 21 -5.88 4.02 -20.56
N GLU A 22 -7.12 3.61 -20.80
CA GLU A 22 -7.57 3.13 -22.13
C GLU A 22 -7.67 4.29 -23.12
N ALA A 23 -8.10 5.48 -22.69
CA ALA A 23 -8.15 6.68 -23.54
C ALA A 23 -6.75 7.16 -23.98
N SER A 24 -5.69 6.85 -23.23
CA SER A 24 -4.30 7.13 -23.62
C SER A 24 -3.65 6.00 -24.43
N GLY A 25 -4.42 4.99 -24.85
CA GLY A 25 -3.93 3.84 -25.62
C GLY A 25 -3.23 2.76 -24.78
N GLY A 26 -3.28 2.87 -23.45
CA GLY A 26 -2.77 1.86 -22.53
C GLY A 26 -3.78 0.74 -22.25
N THR A 27 -3.37 -0.21 -21.41
CA THR A 27 -4.27 -1.26 -20.89
C THR A 27 -4.04 -1.40 -19.39
N LEU A 28 -5.12 -1.29 -18.61
CA LEU A 28 -5.06 -1.51 -17.16
C LEU A 28 -5.06 -3.02 -16.86
N LEU A 29 -3.86 -3.58 -16.67
CA LEU A 29 -3.69 -5.01 -16.36
C LEU A 29 -4.18 -5.36 -14.95
N PHE A 30 -3.91 -4.49 -13.98
CA PHE A 30 -4.20 -4.75 -12.57
C PHE A 30 -4.28 -3.45 -11.77
N ALA A 31 -5.22 -3.38 -10.82
CA ALA A 31 -5.29 -2.31 -9.84
C ALA A 31 -6.00 -2.78 -8.56
N MET A 32 -5.56 -2.25 -7.43
CA MET A 32 -6.18 -2.37 -6.12
C MET A 32 -5.99 -1.07 -5.35
N ASN A 33 -6.76 -0.82 -4.28
CA ASN A 33 -6.45 0.28 -3.38
C ASN A 33 -5.10 0.06 -2.69
N GLY A 34 -4.33 1.13 -2.46
CA GLY A 34 -3.08 1.10 -1.72
C GLY A 34 -3.25 1.33 -0.21
N GLY A 35 -2.29 2.04 0.39
CA GLY A 35 -2.31 2.44 1.79
C GLY A 35 -3.47 3.37 2.18
N MET A 36 -3.61 3.58 3.49
CA MET A 36 -4.68 4.39 4.06
C MET A 36 -4.52 5.87 3.72
N PHE A 37 -5.64 6.57 3.54
CA PHE A 37 -5.70 8.02 3.34
C PHE A 37 -6.67 8.67 4.33
N ASP A 38 -6.46 9.95 4.60
CA ASP A 38 -7.31 10.76 5.49
C ASP A 38 -8.51 11.41 4.75
N SER A 39 -9.27 12.26 5.45
CA SER A 39 -10.43 12.96 4.88
C SER A 39 -10.08 13.92 3.75
N ASP A 40 -8.84 14.41 3.71
CA ASP A 40 -8.33 15.29 2.67
C ASP A 40 -7.71 14.50 1.51
N HIS A 41 -7.85 13.17 1.55
CA HIS A 41 -7.32 12.22 0.58
C HIS A 41 -5.79 12.13 0.55
N ALA A 42 -5.10 12.65 1.57
CA ALA A 42 -3.66 12.54 1.74
C ALA A 42 -3.28 11.17 2.32
N PRO A 43 -2.11 10.60 1.98
CA PRO A 43 -1.62 9.38 2.59
C PRO A 43 -1.48 9.52 4.11
N VAL A 44 -1.83 8.48 4.88
CA VAL A 44 -1.65 8.47 6.35
C VAL A 44 -0.22 8.12 6.77
N GLY A 45 0.51 7.42 5.88
CA GLY A 45 1.86 6.94 6.11
C GLY A 45 2.77 7.19 4.91
N TRP A 46 3.93 6.54 4.88
CA TRP A 46 4.93 6.78 3.86
C TRP A 46 4.35 6.65 2.45
N TYR A 47 4.59 7.67 1.64
CA TYR A 47 4.23 7.69 0.23
C TYR A 47 5.37 8.28 -0.59
N VAL A 48 5.90 7.46 -1.51
CA VAL A 48 6.92 7.86 -2.48
C VAL A 48 6.37 7.57 -3.87
N GLU A 49 6.53 8.53 -4.78
CA GLU A 49 6.12 8.39 -6.17
C GLU A 49 7.22 8.95 -7.09
N ASN A 50 7.65 8.15 -8.06
CA ASN A 50 8.73 8.51 -8.99
C ASN A 50 10.02 8.98 -8.27
N GLY A 51 10.34 8.37 -7.13
CA GLY A 51 11.51 8.74 -6.31
C GLY A 51 11.33 10.00 -5.47
N VAL A 52 10.15 10.62 -5.47
CA VAL A 52 9.85 11.80 -4.66
C VAL A 52 9.04 11.38 -3.44
N GLU A 53 9.54 11.68 -2.25
CA GLU A 53 8.74 11.55 -1.03
C GLU A 53 7.66 12.64 -1.01
N LEU A 54 6.40 12.18 -0.97
CA LEU A 54 5.21 13.04 -0.94
C LEU A 54 4.53 13.02 0.42
N HIS A 55 4.77 11.99 1.24
CA HIS A 55 4.33 11.95 2.62
C HIS A 55 5.31 11.13 3.46
N PRO A 56 5.74 11.61 4.65
CA PRO A 56 6.74 10.93 5.45
C PRO A 56 6.20 9.61 6.03
N ILE A 57 7.12 8.71 6.35
CA ILE A 57 6.79 7.47 7.05
C ILE A 57 6.23 7.75 8.45
N ASN A 58 5.12 7.08 8.77
CA ASN A 58 4.46 7.23 10.05
C ASN A 58 4.90 6.11 11.00
N ARG A 59 5.79 6.44 11.94
CA ARG A 59 6.30 5.53 12.98
C ARG A 59 5.54 5.63 14.30
N ARG A 60 4.38 6.29 14.32
CA ARG A 60 3.58 6.40 15.56
C ARG A 60 2.95 5.06 15.86
N GLN A 61 3.30 4.49 17.01
CA GLN A 61 2.76 3.20 17.46
C GLN A 61 1.43 3.33 18.22
N GLN A 62 1.13 4.54 18.72
CA GLN A 62 -0.11 4.82 19.45
C GLN A 62 -0.97 5.82 18.67
N GLY A 63 -2.26 5.52 18.57
CA GLY A 63 -3.23 6.38 17.92
C GLY A 63 -4.56 5.66 17.70
N TYR A 64 -5.53 6.39 17.16
CA TYR A 64 -6.87 5.86 16.91
C TYR A 64 -6.96 5.20 15.52
N GLY A 65 -7.74 4.13 15.41
CA GLY A 65 -8.04 3.47 14.14
C GLY A 65 -7.05 2.38 13.72
N ASN A 66 -7.44 1.62 12.69
CA ASN A 66 -6.77 0.39 12.25
C ASN A 66 -5.30 0.58 11.83
N PHE A 67 -4.91 1.80 11.42
CA PHE A 67 -3.52 2.09 11.04
C PHE A 67 -2.54 1.96 12.21
N HIS A 68 -3.00 2.05 13.46
CA HIS A 68 -2.10 1.91 14.61
C HIS A 68 -2.00 0.47 15.13
N LEU A 69 -2.65 -0.50 14.47
CA LEU A 69 -2.51 -1.91 14.78
C LEU A 69 -1.15 -2.42 14.30
N GLN A 70 -0.25 -2.70 15.23
CA GLN A 70 1.11 -3.15 14.93
C GLN A 70 1.18 -4.66 14.66
N PRO A 71 2.22 -5.14 13.94
CA PRO A 71 3.18 -4.34 13.17
C PRO A 71 2.59 -3.82 11.86
N ASN A 72 2.98 -2.60 11.48
CA ASN A 72 2.75 -2.05 10.15
C ASN A 72 3.91 -2.34 9.19
N GLY A 73 3.66 -2.26 7.89
CA GLY A 73 4.68 -2.47 6.88
C GLY A 73 4.61 -1.49 5.71
N VAL A 74 5.68 -1.50 4.93
CA VAL A 74 5.80 -0.76 3.68
C VAL A 74 5.94 -1.78 2.55
N PHE A 75 5.13 -1.62 1.52
CA PHE A 75 5.42 -2.19 0.20
C PHE A 75 6.05 -1.11 -0.66
N GLY A 76 7.13 -1.43 -1.35
CA GLY A 76 7.77 -0.51 -2.27
C GLY A 76 8.53 -1.20 -3.39
N VAL A 77 8.99 -0.39 -4.32
CA VAL A 77 9.77 -0.79 -5.49
C VAL A 77 10.96 0.14 -5.61
N HIS A 78 12.15 -0.43 -5.73
CA HIS A 78 13.38 0.30 -5.99
C HIS A 78 13.43 0.81 -7.44
N ALA A 79 14.29 1.78 -7.72
CA ALA A 79 14.48 2.33 -9.06
C ALA A 79 14.93 1.29 -10.11
N ASP A 80 15.54 0.19 -9.67
CA ASP A 80 15.95 -0.93 -10.52
C ASP A 80 14.84 -1.98 -10.73
N GLY A 81 13.65 -1.77 -10.16
CA GLY A 81 12.48 -2.64 -10.29
C GLY A 81 12.36 -3.72 -9.21
N HIS A 82 13.32 -3.87 -8.28
CA HIS A 82 13.19 -4.83 -7.19
C HIS A 82 12.14 -4.36 -6.16
N ALA A 83 11.16 -5.22 -5.89
CA ALA A 83 10.14 -4.96 -4.88
C ALA A 83 10.60 -5.38 -3.47
N PHE A 84 10.08 -4.72 -2.44
CA PHE A 84 10.28 -5.09 -1.04
C PHE A 84 8.98 -4.97 -0.23
N VAL A 85 8.89 -5.80 0.81
CA VAL A 85 7.95 -5.62 1.93
C VAL A 85 8.77 -5.63 3.22
N ARG A 86 8.67 -4.56 4.01
CA ARG A 86 9.48 -4.35 5.22
C ARG A 86 8.66 -3.78 6.36
N SER A 87 9.15 -3.93 7.59
CA SER A 87 8.52 -3.37 8.79
C SER A 87 8.64 -1.85 8.79
N THR A 88 7.63 -1.15 9.29
CA THR A 88 7.68 0.32 9.45
C THR A 88 8.91 0.79 10.26
N GLU A 89 9.40 -0.05 11.19
CA GLU A 89 10.56 0.25 12.03
C GLU A 89 11.90 0.04 11.33
N ASP A 90 11.91 -0.56 10.13
CA ASP A 90 13.13 -0.79 9.38
C ASP A 90 13.74 0.54 8.87
N THR A 91 15.04 0.49 8.57
CA THR A 91 15.71 1.54 7.80
C THR A 91 15.48 1.31 6.31
N TYR A 92 15.13 2.39 5.61
CA TYR A 92 14.88 2.39 4.18
C TYR A 92 15.98 3.20 3.47
N PRO A 93 16.55 2.69 2.38
CA PRO A 93 17.45 3.46 1.53
C PRO A 93 16.58 4.35 0.61
N GLU A 94 16.07 5.44 1.17
CA GLU A 94 15.07 6.31 0.53
C GLU A 94 15.53 6.80 -0.86
N GLU A 95 16.84 7.02 -1.02
CA GLU A 95 17.47 7.49 -2.25
C GLU A 95 17.34 6.54 -3.45
N ILE A 96 17.04 5.26 -3.22
CA ILE A 96 16.84 4.27 -4.29
C ILE A 96 15.40 3.80 -4.43
N VAL A 97 14.46 4.34 -3.63
CA VAL A 97 13.06 3.92 -3.64
C VAL A 97 12.30 4.73 -4.69
N ALA A 98 11.76 4.07 -5.71
CA ALA A 98 10.96 4.72 -6.75
C ALA A 98 9.49 4.88 -6.33
N TYR A 99 8.95 3.87 -5.64
CA TYR A 99 7.58 3.88 -5.13
C TYR A 99 7.50 3.25 -3.76
N ALA A 100 6.68 3.81 -2.88
CA ALA A 100 6.38 3.22 -1.57
C ALA A 100 4.97 3.57 -1.12
N THR A 101 4.31 2.62 -0.46
CA THR A 101 3.06 2.85 0.27
C THR A 101 3.10 2.11 1.61
N GLN A 102 2.88 2.86 2.68
CA GLN A 102 2.78 2.29 4.02
C GLN A 102 1.35 1.86 4.33
N SER A 103 1.20 0.68 4.92
CA SER A 103 -0.09 0.14 5.35
C SER A 103 0.08 -0.80 6.54
N GLY A 104 -1.04 -1.26 7.09
CA GLY A 104 -1.05 -2.27 8.13
C GLY A 104 -2.46 -2.61 8.62
N PRO A 105 -2.56 -3.57 9.54
CA PRO A 105 -1.47 -4.40 10.08
C PRO A 105 -0.89 -5.39 9.04
N MET A 106 0.38 -5.78 9.20
CA MET A 106 1.00 -6.85 8.42
C MET A 106 0.38 -8.20 8.76
N LEU A 107 0.07 -9.00 7.74
CA LEU A 107 -0.57 -10.30 7.89
C LEU A 107 0.41 -11.42 8.30
N VAL A 108 1.59 -11.43 7.68
CA VAL A 108 2.66 -12.41 7.92
C VAL A 108 3.96 -11.65 8.15
N VAL A 109 4.65 -11.95 9.25
CA VAL A 109 5.93 -11.37 9.63
C VAL A 109 6.84 -12.51 10.06
N ASP A 110 8.08 -12.54 9.56
CA ASP A 110 9.05 -13.61 9.85
C ASP A 110 8.48 -15.03 9.68
N ARG A 111 7.66 -15.22 8.63
CA ARG A 111 6.94 -16.47 8.31
C ARG A 111 5.89 -16.90 9.36
N ALA A 112 5.56 -16.05 10.32
CA ALA A 112 4.49 -16.26 11.29
C ALA A 112 3.27 -15.40 10.95
N ILE A 113 2.08 -15.97 11.10
CA ILE A 113 0.82 -15.21 10.98
C ILE A 113 0.73 -14.26 12.18
N ASN A 114 0.38 -13.00 11.92
CA ASN A 114 0.16 -12.02 12.96
C ASN A 114 -1.02 -12.45 13.87
N GLY A 115 -0.77 -12.53 15.18
CA GLY A 115 -1.74 -13.00 16.18
C GLY A 115 -2.99 -12.12 16.34
N LEU A 116 -3.00 -10.90 15.78
CA LEU A 116 -4.20 -10.06 15.72
C LEU A 116 -5.31 -10.67 14.83
N PHE A 117 -4.94 -11.57 13.91
CA PHE A 117 -5.88 -12.23 13.02
C PHE A 117 -6.35 -13.56 13.62
N THR A 118 -7.38 -13.49 14.47
CA THR A 118 -7.90 -14.64 15.19
C THR A 118 -9.05 -15.35 14.44
N PRO A 119 -9.15 -16.69 14.55
CA PRO A 119 -10.31 -17.42 14.07
C PRO A 119 -11.61 -16.92 14.72
N GLY A 120 -12.68 -16.80 13.94
CA GLY A 120 -13.99 -16.37 14.45
C GLY A 120 -14.15 -14.87 14.68
N SER A 121 -13.23 -14.04 14.15
CA SER A 121 -13.38 -12.59 14.19
C SER A 121 -14.71 -12.14 13.56
N ASN A 122 -15.42 -11.26 14.25
CA ASN A 122 -16.64 -10.62 13.73
C ASN A 122 -16.35 -9.57 12.64
N ASN A 123 -15.07 -9.25 12.38
CA ASN A 123 -14.65 -8.30 11.35
C ASN A 123 -14.49 -9.01 10.00
N LEU A 124 -15.54 -8.95 9.18
CA LEU A 124 -15.61 -9.59 7.86
C LEU A 124 -15.48 -8.60 6.69
N TYR A 125 -14.71 -7.52 6.88
CA TYR A 125 -14.47 -6.58 5.78
C TYR A 125 -13.68 -7.24 4.64
N VAL A 126 -13.95 -6.83 3.41
CA VAL A 126 -13.10 -7.15 2.26
C VAL A 126 -11.75 -6.48 2.46
N ARG A 127 -10.68 -7.26 2.34
CA ARG A 127 -9.29 -6.81 2.52
C ARG A 127 -8.48 -7.23 1.32
N ASN A 128 -7.56 -6.37 0.92
CA ASN A 128 -6.48 -6.70 0.02
C ASN A 128 -5.13 -6.60 0.73
N GLY A 129 -4.13 -7.25 0.17
CA GLY A 129 -2.76 -7.20 0.66
C GLY A 129 -1.76 -7.54 -0.42
N VAL A 130 -0.51 -7.20 -0.14
CA VAL A 130 0.65 -7.51 -0.99
C VAL A 130 1.73 -8.18 -0.15
N GLY A 131 2.39 -9.17 -0.73
CA GLY A 131 3.51 -9.89 -0.14
C GLY A 131 4.55 -10.24 -1.20
N ILE A 132 5.71 -10.70 -0.75
CA ILE A 132 6.80 -11.11 -1.63
C ILE A 132 7.25 -12.52 -1.26
N ARG A 133 7.33 -13.40 -2.25
CA ARG A 133 7.85 -14.76 -2.10
C ARG A 133 9.37 -14.76 -2.01
N ALA A 134 9.95 -15.87 -1.54
CA ALA A 134 11.40 -16.01 -1.40
C ALA A 134 12.18 -15.86 -2.72
N ASN A 135 11.54 -16.09 -3.87
CA ASN A 135 12.10 -15.90 -5.21
C ASN A 135 11.92 -14.47 -5.76
N GLY A 136 11.38 -13.53 -4.98
CA GLY A 136 11.14 -12.15 -5.39
C GLY A 136 9.80 -11.89 -6.09
N GLU A 137 8.98 -12.93 -6.32
CA GLU A 137 7.65 -12.74 -6.91
C GLU A 137 6.73 -11.96 -5.98
N VAL A 138 6.16 -10.87 -6.49
CA VAL A 138 5.13 -10.09 -5.81
C VAL A 138 3.79 -10.81 -5.91
N VAL A 139 3.13 -11.00 -4.78
CA VAL A 139 1.82 -11.64 -4.68
C VAL A 139 0.82 -10.64 -4.15
N PHE A 140 -0.28 -10.50 -4.88
CA PHE A 140 -1.42 -9.67 -4.51
C PHE A 140 -2.60 -10.58 -4.16
N GLY A 141 -3.23 -10.33 -3.01
CA GLY A 141 -4.39 -11.08 -2.54
C GLY A 141 -5.55 -10.15 -2.23
N ILE A 142 -6.78 -10.61 -2.45
CA ILE A 142 -8.00 -9.96 -2.02
C ILE A 142 -8.99 -11.00 -1.48
N SER A 143 -9.64 -10.73 -0.36
CA SER A 143 -10.72 -11.58 0.14
C SER A 143 -11.99 -11.37 -0.67
N LEU A 144 -12.73 -12.45 -0.90
CA LEU A 144 -14.07 -12.40 -1.46
C LEU A 144 -15.10 -12.35 -0.32
N ARG A 145 -16.28 -11.80 -0.60
CA ARG A 145 -17.42 -11.91 0.31
C ARG A 145 -18.11 -13.26 0.16
#